data_AF-A0A0G1K9X2-F1
#
_entry.id   AF-A0A0G1K9X2-F1
#
_cell.length_a   1.000
_cell.length_b   1.000
_cell.length_c   1.000
_cell.angle_alpha   90.00
_cell.angle_beta   90.00
_cell.angle_gamma   90.00
#
_symmetry.space_group_name_H-M   'P 1'
#
loop_
_entity.id
_entity.type
_entity.pdbx_description
1 polymer ?
#
loop_
_entity_poly.entity_id
_entity_poly.type
_entity_poly.pdbx_seq_one_letter_code
_entity_poly.pdbx_strand_id
1 'polypeptide(L)' 'MNPISHPSTTNSIVRTEHIDVKKLWDDALVKIELSITPANFKTWFRDTYILSLEDGTATLAVPSVFVR' A
#
# COMPACT_ATOMS: atom_id res chain seq x y z
N MET A 1 12.61 -50.67 23.41
CA MET A 1 12.80 -49.22 23.58
C MET A 1 12.65 -48.59 22.20
N ASN A 2 11.57 -47.85 21.94
CA ASN A 2 11.35 -47.18 20.65
C ASN A 2 11.97 -45.77 20.69
N PRO A 3 12.66 -45.31 19.64
CA PRO A 3 13.10 -43.94 19.55
C PRO A 3 11.91 -43.02 19.26
N ILE A 4 11.84 -41.93 20.00
CA ILE A 4 10.83 -40.88 19.89
C ILE A 4 11.02 -40.18 18.55
N SER A 5 10.03 -40.26 17.66
CA SER A 5 9.98 -39.48 16.43
C SER A 5 9.70 -38.01 16.77
N HIS A 6 10.70 -37.15 16.61
CA HIS A 6 10.54 -35.70 16.68
C HIS A 6 9.58 -35.22 15.58
N PRO A 7 8.59 -34.37 15.89
CA PRO A 7 7.73 -33.79 14.87
C PRO A 7 8.54 -32.81 14.01
N SER A 8 8.53 -33.05 12.70
CA SER A 8 9.12 -32.18 11.69
C SER A 8 8.34 -30.86 11.68
N THR A 9 9.00 -29.77 12.05
CA THR A 9 8.43 -28.42 11.93
C THR A 9 8.31 -28.07 10.44
N THR A 10 7.09 -28.20 9.90
CA THR A 10 6.73 -27.71 8.58
C THR A 10 6.84 -26.18 8.59
N ASN A 11 7.92 -25.65 8.02
CA ASN A 11 8.04 -24.22 7.72
C ASN A 11 6.92 -23.84 6.74
N SER A 12 5.86 -23.22 7.25
CA SER A 12 4.85 -22.55 6.45
C SER A 12 5.53 -21.43 5.67
N ILE A 13 5.76 -21.66 4.38
CA ILE A 13 6.22 -20.63 3.44
C ILE A 13 5.19 -19.51 3.47
N VAL A 14 5.52 -18.40 4.12
CA VAL A 14 4.71 -17.18 4.09
C VAL A 14 4.71 -16.70 2.65
N ARG A 15 3.58 -16.80 1.96
CA ARG A 15 3.41 -16.18 0.65
C ARG A 15 3.37 -14.69 0.88
N THR A 16 4.43 -13.99 0.50
CA THR A 16 4.37 -12.53 0.35
C THR A 16 3.41 -12.24 -0.80
N GLU A 17 2.21 -11.78 -0.46
CA GLU A 17 1.27 -11.26 -1.45
C GLU A 17 1.84 -10.00 -2.09
N HIS A 18 1.96 -10.00 -3.41
CA HIS A 18 2.45 -8.84 -4.15
C HIS A 18 1.37 -7.76 -4.14
N ILE A 19 1.59 -6.71 -3.35
CA ILE A 19 0.66 -5.58 -3.26
C ILE A 19 0.77 -4.73 -4.52
N ASP A 20 -0.35 -4.54 -5.20
CA ASP A 20 -0.46 -3.55 -6.27
C ASP A 20 -0.68 -2.16 -5.66
N VAL A 21 0.43 -1.45 -5.44
CA VAL A 21 0.44 -0.11 -4.82
C VAL A 21 -0.36 0.91 -5.63
N LYS A 22 -0.40 0.78 -6.96
CA LYS A 22 -1.15 1.70 -7.81
C LYS A 22 -2.64 1.49 -7.58
N LYS A 23 -3.10 0.24 -7.65
CA LYS A 23 -4.50 -0.10 -7.40
C LYS A 23 -4.94 0.32 -6.00
N LEU A 24 -4.08 0.10 -4.99
CA LEU A 24 -4.35 0.51 -3.61
C LEU A 24 -4.64 2.01 -3.51
N TRP A 25 -3.80 2.84 -4.14
CA TRP A 25 -3.99 4.29 -4.09
C TRP A 25 -5.15 4.76 -4.97
N ASP A 26 -5.35 4.18 -6.15
CA ASP A 26 -6.50 4.49 -7.00
C ASP A 26 -7.83 4.23 -6.26
N ASP A 27 -7.95 3.10 -5.57
CA ASP A 27 -9.13 2.76 -4.76
C ASP A 27 -9.32 3.74 -3.58
N ALA A 28 -8.22 4.24 -2.99
CA ALA A 28 -8.27 5.26 -1.96
C ALA A 28 -8.71 6.63 -2.52
N LEU A 29 -8.20 7.03 -3.67
CA LEU A 29 -8.56 8.29 -4.34
C LEU A 29 -10.06 8.35 -4.66
N VAL A 30 -10.65 7.24 -5.12
CA VAL A 30 -12.12 7.16 -5.34
C VAL A 30 -12.89 7.43 -4.05
N LYS A 31 -12.49 6.81 -2.93
CA LYS A 31 -13.15 7.02 -1.64
C LYS A 31 -12.99 8.44 -1.14
N ILE A 32 -11.81 9.04 -1.32
CA ILE A 32 -11.55 10.43 -0.93
C ILE A 32 -12.41 11.38 -1.77
N GLU A 33 -12.47 11.21 -3.10
CA GLU A 33 -13.27 12.06 -4.00
C GLU A 33 -14.75 12.09 -3.63
N LEU A 34 -15.31 10.95 -3.16
CA LEU A 34 -16.69 10.86 -2.70
C LEU A 34 -16.94 11.53 -1.33
N SER A 35 -15.88 11.81 -0.56
CA SER A 35 -15.97 12.30 0.83
C SER A 35 -15.74 13.80 0.99
N ILE A 36 -15.17 14.47 -0.03
CA ILE A 36 -14.82 15.89 0.00
C ILE A 36 -15.37 16.63 -1.22
N THR A 37 -15.28 17.96 -1.23
CA THR A 37 -15.72 18.73 -2.39
C THR A 37 -14.82 18.48 -3.62
N PRO A 38 -15.35 18.57 -4.85
CA PRO A 38 -14.54 18.43 -6.06
C PRO A 38 -13.36 19.40 -6.14
N ALA A 39 -13.51 20.61 -5.58
CA ALA A 39 -12.44 21.61 -5.51
C ALA A 39 -11.29 21.16 -4.59
N ASN A 40 -11.60 20.61 -3.41
CA ASN A 40 -10.59 20.11 -2.48
C ASN A 40 -9.87 18.89 -3.04
N PHE A 41 -10.60 17.96 -3.66
CA PHE A 41 -9.99 16.79 -4.31
C PHE A 41 -9.04 17.18 -5.43
N LYS A 42 -9.49 18.07 -6.34
CA LYS A 42 -8.67 18.58 -7.44
C LYS A 42 -7.39 19.25 -6.97
N THR A 43 -7.44 19.98 -5.86
CA THR A 43 -6.31 20.77 -5.37
C THR A 43 -5.29 19.92 -4.63
N TRP A 44 -5.74 18.95 -3.82
CA TRP A 44 -4.86 18.28 -2.85
C TRP A 44 -4.55 16.81 -3.16
N PHE A 45 -5.36 16.13 -3.99
CA PHE A 45 -5.28 14.66 -4.09
C PHE A 45 -5.16 14.12 -5.52
N ARG A 46 -5.74 14.79 -6.53
CA ARG A 46 -5.84 14.30 -7.92
C ARG A 46 -4.53 13.72 -8.47
N ASP A 47 -3.43 14.44 -8.31
CA ASP A 47 -2.15 14.12 -8.92
C ASP A 47 -1.14 13.56 -7.91
N THR A 48 -1.65 12.98 -6.82
CA THR A 48 -0.82 12.31 -5.79
C THR A 48 -0.66 10.83 -6.10
N TYR A 49 0.48 10.25 -5.71
CA TYR A 49 0.75 8.83 -5.89
C TYR A 49 1.65 8.29 -4.77
N ILE A 50 1.59 6.98 -4.52
CA ILE A 50 2.49 6.31 -3.57
C ILE A 50 3.90 6.28 -4.17
N LEU A 51 4.84 6.92 -3.47
CA LEU A 51 6.28 6.89 -3.78
C LEU A 51 6.94 5.63 -3.22
N SER A 52 6.59 5.25 -1.99
CA SER A 52 7.06 4.01 -1.35
C SER A 52 6.02 3.49 -0.36
N LEU A 53 6.06 2.17 -0.13
CA LEU A 53 5.27 1.48 0.88
C LEU A 53 6.21 0.60 1.69
N GLU A 54 6.52 1.03 2.90
CA GLU A 54 7.51 0.41 3.78
C GLU A 54 6.90 0.21 5.16
N ASP A 55 6.97 -1.02 5.69
CA ASP A 55 6.46 -1.37 7.02
C ASP A 55 5.00 -0.91 7.27
N GLY A 56 4.16 -1.02 6.25
CA GLY A 56 2.75 -0.61 6.30
C GLY A 56 2.53 0.91 6.24
N THR A 57 3.59 1.69 6.03
CA THR A 57 3.53 3.15 5.89
C THR A 57 3.68 3.54 4.42
N ALA A 58 2.69 4.24 3.88
CA ALA A 58 2.73 4.77 2.52
C ALA A 58 3.26 6.21 2.53
N THR A 59 4.34 6.46 1.78
CA THR A 59 4.84 7.81 1.50
C THR A 59 4.20 8.30 0.20
N LEU A 60 3.53 9.45 0.24
CA LEU A 60 2.87 10.03 -0.93
C LEU A 60 3.72 11.14 -1.54
N ALA A 61 3.92 11.06 -2.86
CA ALA A 61 4.41 12.17 -3.63
C ALA A 61 3.25 13.11 -3.99
N VAL A 62 3.53 14.41 -3.95
CA VAL A 62 2.60 15.47 -4.33
C VAL A 62 3.22 16.33 -5.43
N PRO A 63 2.41 16.92 -6.33
CA PRO A 63 2.92 17.85 -7.32
C PRO A 63 3.60 19.04 -6.64
N SER A 64 4.80 19.39 -7.10
CA SER A 64 5.53 20.57 -6.66
C SER A 64 5.68 21.54 -7.82
N VAL A 65 5.36 22.82 -7.57
CA VAL A 65 5.57 23.91 -8.53
C VAL A 65 7.01 24.44 -8.53
N PHE A 66 7.86 23.93 -7.63
CA PHE A 66 9.21 24.45 -7.40
C PHE A 66 10.30 23.70 -8.18
N VAL A 67 9.95 22.64 -8.93
CA VAL A 67 10.90 21.81 -9.67
C VAL A 67 10.38 21.59 -11.10
N ARG A 68 11.25 21.77 -12.11
CA ARG A 68 11.01 21.53 -13.54
C ARG A 68 12.03 20.53 -14.06
#